data_AF-A0A3M1ESB6-F1
#
_entry.id   AF-A0A3M1ESB6-F1
#
_cell.length_a   1.000
_cell.length_b   1.000
_cell.length_c   1.000
_cell.angle_alpha   90.00
_cell.angle_beta   90.00
_cell.angle_gamma   90.00
#
_symmetry.space_group_name_H-M   'P 1'
#
loop_
_entity.id
_entity.type
_entity.pdbx_description
1 polymer ?
#
loop_
_entity_poly.entity_id
_entity_poly.type
_entity_poly.pdbx_seq_one_letter_code
_entity_poly.pdbx_strand_id
1 'polypeptide(L)'
;IFEFIEQYIDSPLLFLLALNIFLLIVGCIMDIFSAIIVVVPLIIPIAQGFNIDPVHLGIIFLTNLEIGYLTPPVGINLFIASFRFRRPVIELYSASFRFLLLLLVALVLITYIPFLSLGLLQMTGIYTPMP
;
A
#
# COMPACT_ATOMS: atom_id res chain seq x y z
N ILE A 1 -16.51 0.03 13.86
CA ILE A 1 -15.67 0.39 12.68
C ILE A 1 -16.29 -0.14 11.40
N PHE A 2 -16.58 -1.44 11.31
CA PHE A 2 -17.27 -2.04 10.16
C PHE A 2 -18.60 -1.34 9.82
N GLU A 3 -19.49 -1.16 10.79
CA GLU A 3 -20.76 -0.43 10.61
C GLU A 3 -20.57 1.05 10.22
N PHE A 4 -19.52 1.71 10.71
CA PHE A 4 -19.22 3.11 10.35
C PHE A 4 -18.70 3.22 8.91
N ILE A 5 -17.98 2.21 8.43
CA ILE A 5 -17.50 2.13 7.05
C ILE A 5 -18.66 1.81 6.12
N GLU A 6 -19.52 0.84 6.44
CA GLU A 6 -20.71 0.52 5.63
C GLU A 6 -21.70 1.69 5.54
N GLN A 7 -21.80 2.54 6.57
CA GLN A 7 -22.70 3.69 6.57
C GLN A 7 -22.21 4.87 5.72
N TYR A 8 -20.90 5.00 5.50
CA TYR A 8 -20.30 6.15 4.80
C TYR A 8 -19.52 5.79 3.53
N ILE A 9 -19.25 4.52 3.28
CA ILE A 9 -18.50 4.01 2.13
C ILE A 9 -19.38 3.05 1.34
N ASP A 10 -20.13 3.62 0.41
CA ASP A 10 -21.06 2.87 -0.45
C ASP A 10 -20.37 2.18 -1.64
N SER A 11 -19.09 2.45 -1.89
CA SER A 11 -18.38 1.96 -3.08
C SER A 11 -17.01 1.35 -2.78
N PRO A 12 -16.65 0.24 -3.46
CA PRO A 12 -15.32 -0.37 -3.38
C PRO A 12 -14.18 0.62 -3.71
N LEU A 13 -14.44 1.55 -4.62
CA LEU A 13 -13.46 2.57 -5.04
C LEU A 13 -13.13 3.55 -3.92
N LEU A 14 -14.14 3.99 -3.17
CA LEU A 14 -13.95 4.89 -2.03
C LEU A 14 -13.27 4.16 -0.87
N PHE A 15 -13.62 2.89 -0.64
CA PHE A 15 -12.93 2.03 0.33
C PHE A 15 -11.43 1.94 -0.01
N LEU A 16 -11.10 1.60 -1.25
CA LEU A 16 -9.71 1.49 -1.69
C LEU A 16 -8.95 2.81 -1.57
N LEU A 17 -9.58 3.94 -1.90
CA LEU A 17 -8.96 5.25 -1.72
C LEU A 17 -8.63 5.54 -0.25
N ALA A 18 -9.61 5.33 0.64
CA ALA A 18 -9.44 5.51 2.08
C ALA A 18 -8.37 4.58 2.64
N LEU A 19 -8.36 3.32 2.20
CA LEU A 19 -7.36 2.32 2.57
C LEU A 19 -5.95 2.77 2.16
N ASN A 20 -5.75 3.23 0.93
CA ASN A 20 -4.45 3.72 0.46
C ASN A 20 -3.93 4.88 1.34
N ILE A 21 -4.77 5.90 1.57
CA ILE A 21 -4.38 7.04 2.41
C ILE A 21 -4.01 6.57 3.82
N PHE A 22 -4.83 5.70 4.40
CA PHE A 22 -4.58 5.13 5.73
C PHE A 22 -3.26 4.35 5.77
N LEU A 23 -3.02 3.47 4.79
CA LEU A 23 -1.81 2.64 4.75
C LEU A 23 -0.54 3.45 4.49
N LEU A 24 -0.60 4.52 3.70
CA LEU A 24 0.53 5.45 3.54
C LEU A 24 0.91 6.08 4.89
N ILE A 25 -0.08 6.55 5.66
CA ILE A 25 0.15 7.12 6.99
C ILE A 25 0.74 6.06 7.94
N VAL A 26 0.20 4.83 7.91
CA VAL A 26 0.73 3.72 8.73
C VAL A 26 2.18 3.40 8.34
N GLY A 27 2.49 3.28 7.04
CA GLY A 27 3.83 2.98 6.55
C GLY A 27 4.87 4.06 6.88
N CYS A 28 4.44 5.31 7.01
CA CYS A 28 5.29 6.42 7.44
C CYS A 28 5.77 6.31 8.90
N ILE A 29 5.03 5.61 9.76
CA ILE A 29 5.20 5.65 11.22
C ILE A 29 5.60 4.28 11.79
N MET A 30 5.13 3.19 11.17
CA MET A 30 5.26 1.83 11.68
C MET A 30 6.14 0.96 10.77
N ASP A 31 6.88 0.03 11.38
CA ASP A 31 7.61 -1.01 10.64
C ASP A 31 6.67 -1.85 9.76
N ILE A 32 7.11 -2.20 8.54
CA ILE A 32 6.28 -2.94 7.56
C ILE A 32 5.73 -4.24 8.16
N PHE A 33 6.56 -5.03 8.84
CA PHE A 33 6.11 -6.30 9.43
C PHE A 33 5.11 -6.06 10.55
N SER A 34 5.36 -5.06 11.39
CA SER A 34 4.46 -4.68 12.48
C SER A 34 3.10 -4.22 11.95
N ALA A 35 3.10 -3.40 10.90
CA ALA A 35 1.90 -2.91 10.25
C ALA A 35 1.08 -4.05 9.62
N ILE A 36 1.73 -4.97 8.91
CA ILE A 36 1.06 -6.13 8.30
C ILE A 36 0.36 -6.97 9.37
N ILE A 37 1.06 -7.34 10.45
CA ILE A 37 0.52 -8.21 11.50
C ILE A 37 -0.71 -7.59 12.17
N VAL A 38 -0.70 -6.28 12.37
CA VAL A 38 -1.78 -5.57 13.07
C VAL A 38 -2.95 -5.23 12.14
N VAL A 39 -2.65 -4.70 10.95
CA VAL A 39 -3.65 -4.05 10.09
C VAL A 39 -4.33 -5.04 9.14
N VAL A 40 -3.60 -6.01 8.58
CA VAL A 40 -4.19 -6.97 7.62
C VAL A 40 -5.39 -7.73 8.19
N PRO A 41 -5.35 -8.35 9.38
CA PRO A 41 -6.51 -9.09 9.90
C PRO A 41 -7.74 -8.21 10.15
N LEU A 42 -7.54 -6.91 10.36
CA LEU A 42 -8.63 -5.93 10.50
C LEU A 42 -9.27 -5.58 9.16
N ILE A 43 -8.47 -5.48 8.08
CA ILE A 43 -8.93 -5.01 6.77
C ILE A 43 -9.50 -6.14 5.90
N ILE A 44 -8.96 -7.36 6.00
CA ILE A 44 -9.45 -8.53 5.22
C ILE A 44 -10.98 -8.68 5.24
N PRO A 45 -11.67 -8.70 6.39
CA PRO A 45 -13.11 -8.91 6.39
C PRO A 45 -13.86 -7.78 5.67
N ILE A 46 -13.37 -6.53 5.75
CA ILE A 46 -13.96 -5.37 5.05
C ILE A 46 -13.77 -5.52 3.55
N ALA A 47 -12.55 -5.86 3.12
CA ALA A 47 -12.22 -6.05 1.72
C ALA A 47 -13.02 -7.20 1.09
N GLN A 48 -13.25 -8.29 1.84
CA GLN A 48 -14.12 -9.39 1.41
C GLN A 48 -15.58 -8.94 1.23
N GLY A 49 -16.09 -8.07 2.11
CA GLY A 49 -17.42 -7.47 1.95
C GLY A 49 -17.58 -6.67 0.65
N PHE A 50 -16.48 -6.09 0.14
CA PHE A 50 -16.43 -5.38 -1.15
C PHE A 50 -15.99 -6.26 -2.34
N ASN A 51 -15.89 -7.58 -2.17
CA ASN A 51 -15.41 -8.54 -3.19
C ASN A 51 -14.00 -8.22 -3.73
N ILE A 52 -13.11 -7.68 -2.88
CA ILE A 52 -11.74 -7.41 -3.26
C ILE A 52 -10.90 -8.67 -3.08
N ASP A 53 -10.21 -9.06 -4.14
CA ASP A 53 -9.31 -10.21 -4.17
C ASP A 53 -8.19 -10.09 -3.09
N PRO A 54 -7.95 -11.13 -2.27
CA PRO A 54 -6.97 -11.07 -1.18
C PRO A 54 -5.53 -10.89 -1.68
N VAL A 55 -5.20 -11.40 -2.87
CA VAL A 55 -3.86 -11.22 -3.45
C VAL A 55 -3.69 -9.78 -3.91
N HIS A 56 -4.71 -9.24 -4.57
CA HIS A 56 -4.72 -7.84 -4.95
C HIS A 56 -4.60 -6.92 -3.73
N LEU A 57 -5.36 -7.19 -2.67
CA LEU A 57 -5.29 -6.48 -1.40
C LEU A 57 -3.88 -6.56 -0.79
N GLY A 58 -3.26 -7.75 -0.78
CA GLY A 58 -1.90 -7.93 -0.28
C GLY A 58 -0.87 -7.08 -1.03
N ILE A 59 -1.01 -6.98 -2.36
CA ILE A 59 -0.14 -6.13 -3.19
C ILE A 59 -0.36 -4.65 -2.88
N ILE A 60 -1.61 -4.21 -2.71
CA ILE A 60 -1.93 -2.83 -2.29
C ILE A 60 -1.29 -2.54 -0.93
N PHE A 61 -1.39 -3.46 0.03
CA PHE A 61 -0.78 -3.33 1.35
C PHE A 61 0.73 -3.14 1.26
N LEU A 62 1.43 -4.07 0.61
CA LEU A 62 2.88 -4.03 0.48
C LEU A 62 3.34 -2.74 -0.23
N THR A 63 2.67 -2.36 -1.32
CA THR A 63 3.02 -1.16 -2.09
C THR A 63 2.84 0.11 -1.25
N ASN A 64 1.72 0.25 -0.52
CA ASN A 64 1.49 1.41 0.34
C ASN A 64 2.52 1.50 1.47
N LEU A 65 2.76 0.38 2.17
CA LEU A 65 3.65 0.36 3.32
C LEU A 65 5.09 0.68 2.91
N GLU A 66 5.56 0.15 1.77
CA GLU A 66 6.90 0.45 1.25
C GLU A 66 7.04 1.92 0.81
N ILE A 67 6.01 2.49 0.17
CA ILE A 67 6.00 3.92 -0.17
C ILE A 67 6.03 4.77 1.11
N GLY A 68 5.25 4.41 2.13
CA GLY A 68 5.30 5.04 3.44
C GLY A 68 6.69 4.96 4.08
N TYR A 69 7.36 3.82 3.93
CA TYR A 69 8.73 3.57 4.43
C TYR A 69 9.81 4.45 3.78
N LEU A 70 9.50 5.04 2.63
CA LEU A 70 10.33 6.01 1.90
C LEU A 70 9.93 7.47 2.19
N THR A 71 8.78 7.70 2.83
CA THR A 71 8.19 9.04 3.02
C THR A 71 8.47 9.56 4.44
N PRO A 72 8.70 10.88 4.64
CA PRO A 72 8.77 11.46 5.98
C PRO A 72 7.50 11.14 6.80
N PRO A 73 7.59 10.93 8.13
CA PRO A 73 8.57 11.47 9.06
C PRO A 73 9.74 10.55 9.41
N VAL A 74 9.60 9.22 9.29
CA VAL A 74 10.67 8.28 9.66
C VAL A 74 11.55 7.93 8.44
N GLY A 75 10.94 7.57 7.31
CA GLY A 75 11.60 7.22 6.05
C GLY A 75 12.84 6.34 6.20
N ILE A 76 12.67 5.19 6.86
CA ILE A 76 13.76 4.31 7.32
C ILE A 76 14.70 3.91 6.17
N ASN A 77 14.16 3.64 4.97
CA ASN A 77 14.98 3.30 3.81
C ASN A 77 15.98 4.40 3.45
N LEU A 78 15.54 5.66 3.46
CA LEU A 78 16.40 6.82 3.17
C LEU A 78 17.31 7.14 4.35
N PHE A 79 16.89 6.87 5.59
CA PHE A 79 17.73 6.98 6.77
C PHE A 79 18.92 6.00 6.73
N ILE A 80 18.67 4.73 6.41
CA ILE A 80 19.71 3.70 6.22
C ILE A 80 20.64 4.09 5.06
N ALA A 81 20.08 4.56 3.95
CA ALA A 81 20.87 5.04 2.81
C ALA A 81 21.77 6.22 3.19
N SER A 82 21.28 7.16 4.00
CA SER A 82 22.05 8.31 4.52
C SER A 82 23.31 7.85 5.26
N PHE A 83 23.22 6.83 6.11
CA PHE A 83 24.40 6.24 6.76
C PHE A 83 25.38 5.63 5.75
N ARG A 84 24.87 4.90 4.76
CA ARG A 84 25.71 4.23 3.76
C ARG A 84 26.48 5.22 2.88
N PHE A 85 25.84 6.30 2.47
CA PHE A 85 26.39 7.31 1.57
C PHE A 85 27.02 8.50 2.30
N ARG A 86 26.88 8.58 3.63
CA ARG A 86 27.34 9.70 4.48
C ARG A 86 26.81 11.05 3.99
N ARG A 87 25.54 11.07 3.59
CA ARG A 87 24.82 12.25 3.10
C ARG A 87 23.61 12.52 4.00
N PRO A 88 23.26 13.79 4.25
CA PRO A 88 22.10 14.11 5.08
C PRO A 88 20.82 13.55 4.46
N VAL A 89 19.93 13.01 5.29
CA VAL A 89 18.67 12.36 4.84
C VAL A 89 17.83 13.30 3.99
N ILE A 90 17.82 14.60 4.31
CA ILE A 90 17.06 15.61 3.54
C ILE A 90 17.53 15.74 2.09
N GLU A 91 18.82 15.56 1.82
CA GLU A 91 19.37 15.55 0.46
C GLU A 91 18.87 14.33 -0.30
N LEU A 92 18.79 13.16 0.37
CA LEU A 92 18.25 11.93 -0.21
C LEU A 92 16.75 12.02 -0.47
N TYR A 93 15.96 12.61 0.44
CA TYR A 93 14.54 12.87 0.22
C TYR A 93 14.31 13.73 -1.03
N SER A 94 15.06 14.83 -1.16
CA SER A 94 14.94 15.71 -2.33
C SER A 94 15.33 15.00 -3.62
N ALA A 95 16.39 14.17 -3.58
CA ALA A 95 16.84 13.39 -4.72
C ALA A 95 15.84 12.29 -5.13
N SER A 96 15.17 11.63 -4.17
CA SER A 96 14.23 10.54 -4.42
C SER A 96 12.80 11.01 -4.70
N PHE A 97 12.45 12.26 -4.41
CA PHE A 97 11.10 12.79 -4.51
C PHE A 97 10.41 12.52 -5.86
N ARG A 98 11.13 12.64 -6.98
CA ARG A 98 10.58 12.34 -8.30
C ARG A 98 10.20 10.87 -8.48
N PHE A 99 11.01 9.97 -7.92
CA PHE A 99 10.70 8.53 -7.91
C PHE A 99 9.55 8.21 -6.96
N LEU A 100 9.45 8.91 -5.82
CA LEU A 100 8.31 8.79 -4.92
C LEU A 100 6.99 9.13 -5.62
N LEU A 101 6.96 10.21 -6.41
CA LEU A 101 5.78 10.56 -7.21
C LEU A 101 5.44 9.46 -8.23
N LEU A 102 6.44 8.86 -8.88
CA LEU A 102 6.24 7.77 -9.81
C LEU A 102 5.67 6.53 -9.11
N LEU A 103 6.13 6.22 -7.90
CA LEU A 103 5.58 5.14 -7.07
C LEU A 103 4.14 5.42 -6.65
N LEU A 104 3.77 6.66 -6.33
CA LEU A 104 2.39 7.03 -6.03
C LEU A 104 1.47 6.87 -7.25
N VAL A 105 1.96 7.22 -8.45
CA VAL A 105 1.20 6.95 -9.69
C VAL A 105 1.05 5.45 -9.91
N ALA A 106 2.12 4.68 -9.73
CA ALA A 106 2.07 3.23 -9.83
C ALA A 106 1.07 2.63 -8.81
N LEU A 107 1.02 3.18 -7.60
CA LEU A 107 0.08 2.75 -6.56
C LEU A 107 -1.38 2.97 -6.97
N VAL A 108 -1.70 4.13 -7.53
CA VAL A 108 -3.04 4.42 -8.07
C VAL A 108 -3.39 3.44 -9.19
N LEU A 109 -2.46 3.21 -10.13
CA LEU A 109 -2.66 2.27 -11.21
C LEU A 109 -2.88 0.84 -10.70
N ILE A 110 -2.06 0.37 -9.76
CA ILE A 110 -2.22 -0.94 -9.13
C ILE A 110 -3.60 -1.01 -8.49
N THR A 111 -3.94 -0.07 -7.61
CA THR A 111 -5.20 -0.04 -6.87
C THR A 111 -6.45 -0.15 -7.75
N TYR A 112 -6.47 0.52 -8.90
CA TYR A 112 -7.66 0.58 -9.76
C TYR A 112 -7.60 -0.34 -10.98
N ILE A 113 -6.46 -0.99 -11.24
CA ILE A 113 -6.28 -1.93 -12.35
C ILE A 113 -5.84 -3.29 -11.76
N PRO A 114 -6.78 -4.13 -11.28
CA PRO A 114 -6.47 -5.41 -10.65
C PRO A 114 -5.64 -6.35 -11.53
N PHE A 115 -5.72 -6.21 -12.85
CA PHE A 115 -4.91 -6.97 -13.80
C PHE A 115 -3.39 -6.78 -13.57
N LEU A 116 -2.94 -5.62 -13.07
CA LEU A 116 -1.53 -5.42 -12.73
C LEU A 116 -1.07 -6.32 -11.57
N SER A 117 -1.98 -6.67 -10.68
CA SER A 117 -1.72 -7.58 -9.56
C SER A 117 -1.96 -9.05 -9.92
N LEU A 118 -3.04 -9.32 -10.64
CA LEU A 118 -3.56 -10.67 -10.84
C LEU A 118 -3.22 -11.25 -12.21
N GLY A 119 -2.91 -10.42 -13.20
CA GLY A 119 -2.77 -10.84 -14.60
C GLY A 119 -1.70 -11.91 -14.80
N LEU A 120 -0.52 -11.74 -14.19
CA LEU A 120 0.55 -12.75 -14.29
C LEU A 120 0.17 -14.08 -13.61
N LEU A 121 -0.53 -14.02 -12.48
CA LEU A 121 -0.99 -15.21 -11.76
C LEU A 121 -2.08 -15.96 -12.53
N GLN A 122 -2.97 -15.23 -13.21
CA GLN A 122 -3.98 -15.80 -14.10
C GLN A 122 -3.35 -16.46 -15.33
N MET A 123 -2.36 -15.81 -15.97
CA MET A 123 -1.66 -16.33 -17.15
C MET A 123 -0.87 -17.61 -16.87
N THR A 124 -0.32 -17.74 -15.66
CA THR A 124 0.41 -18.95 -15.23
C THR A 124 -0.53 -20.10 -14.85
N GLY A 125 -1.85 -19.86 -14.73
CA GLY A 125 -2.83 -20.87 -14.36
C GLY A 125 -2.75 -21.34 -12.90
N ILE A 126 -1.90 -20.71 -12.09
CA ILE A 126 -1.67 -21.08 -10.68
C ILE A 126 -2.77 -20.49 -9.77
N TYR A 127 -3.44 -19.43 -10.22
CA TYR A 127 -4.44 -18.72 -9.43
C TYR A 127 -5.73 -18.46 -10.23
N THR A 128 -6.86 -18.70 -9.57
CA THR A 128 -8.18 -18.28 -10.04
C THR A 128 -8.66 -17.12 -9.17
N PRO A 129 -8.90 -15.94 -9.75
CA PRO A 129 -9.38 -14.78 -8.99
C PRO A 129 -10.75 -15.05 -8.41
N MET A 130 -11.10 -14.34 -7.34
CA MET A 130 -12.47 -14.40 -6.82
C MET A 130 -13.49 -13.96 -7.90
N PRO A 131 -14.66 -14.62 -7.96
CA PRO A 131 -15.69 -14.35 -8.96
C PRO A 131 -16.33 -12.96 -8.82
#